data_AF-A0A453DFX4-F1
#
_entry.id   AF-A0A453DFX4-F1
#
_cell.length_a   1.000
_cell.length_b   1.000
_cell.length_c   1.000
_cell.angle_alpha   90.00
_cell.angle_beta   90.00
_cell.angle_gamma   90.00
#
_symmetry.space_group_name_H-M   'P 1'
#
loop_
_entity.id
_entity.type
_entity.pdbx_description
1 polymer ?
#
loop_
_entity_poly.entity_id
_entity_poly.type
_entity_poly.pdbx_seq_one_letter_code
_entity_poly.pdbx_strand_id
1 'polypeptide(L)'
;KWMGKVESLIFKGSVGVRVNDSNSEFFVPSKGARQGDPFSALLFNLVADVFTRILIKASINNKVEGLFPVTNPVGIISMQYADDTLLFLAKNLSFAKNLKWLLSCFEQLSGMRINFHKCDLVPINIDREEANLFAQVLGCKLGDFPIKHLGAPLHYNKLRKEDLQPTVDKIIKKGAGWRGRLLSSGKRLTLVQSCLSRIPCYLMGIIKFPKWATNMINSQLAHYFWDDYEGHHKYHLAAWGNIALKKQYGGLGIPDIGDMNLSLLASWAKRYLNDDGKIWKQIIDAKYKTCKPNSFACPDIGASPLWKGILWAIKAAKIGFSWKVGNGKSIRFWEDRWTGNSTLATSFWELYNIANTTNVSISEVWDGVTLKINFRRCFSPDMLAAWNELFSVVKDLSLNDCDDTIIWDLEPKGYTLLNLIIIL
;
A
#
# COMPACT_ATOMS: atom_id res chain seq x y z
N LYS A 1 34.50 -13.39 -20.27
CA LYS A 1 34.27 -14.52 -19.33
C LYS A 1 32.80 -14.69 -18.94
N TRP A 2 32.08 -13.65 -18.49
CA TRP A 2 30.66 -13.75 -18.12
C TRP A 2 29.73 -14.08 -19.29
N MET A 3 29.86 -13.38 -20.43
CA MET A 3 29.06 -13.66 -21.64
C MET A 3 29.18 -15.12 -22.09
N GLY A 4 30.39 -15.68 -22.10
CA GLY A 4 30.60 -17.10 -22.44
C GLY A 4 29.97 -18.08 -21.46
N LYS A 5 29.81 -17.72 -20.17
CA LYS A 5 29.07 -18.55 -19.20
C LYS A 5 27.57 -18.51 -19.48
N VAL A 6 27.01 -17.33 -19.77
CA VAL A 6 25.60 -17.18 -20.14
C VAL A 6 25.30 -17.93 -21.43
N GLU A 7 26.16 -17.80 -22.44
CA GLU A 7 26.06 -18.52 -23.70
C GLU A 7 26.12 -20.04 -23.49
N SER A 8 27.02 -20.53 -22.63
CA SER A 8 27.07 -21.96 -22.30
C SER A 8 25.80 -22.46 -21.61
N LEU A 9 25.20 -21.63 -20.75
CA LEU A 9 23.99 -21.98 -20.00
C LEU A 9 22.75 -22.01 -20.91
N ILE A 10 22.66 -21.07 -21.86
CA ILE A 10 21.52 -20.96 -22.77
C ILE A 10 21.61 -21.94 -23.94
N PHE A 11 22.79 -22.07 -24.56
CA PHE A 11 22.92 -22.77 -25.85
C PHE A 11 23.64 -24.13 -25.75
N LYS A 12 24.41 -24.39 -24.69
CA LYS A 12 25.22 -25.61 -24.56
C LYS A 12 24.70 -26.57 -23.49
N GLY A 13 23.59 -26.24 -22.83
CA GLY A 13 22.94 -27.10 -21.86
C GLY A 13 22.15 -28.22 -22.54
N SER A 14 22.13 -29.41 -21.94
CA SER A 14 21.22 -30.49 -22.28
C SER A 14 20.30 -30.79 -21.10
N VAL A 15 19.09 -31.26 -21.38
CA VAL A 15 18.06 -31.55 -20.38
C VAL A 15 17.58 -32.98 -20.58
N GLY A 16 17.45 -33.72 -19.48
CA GLY A 16 16.74 -35.00 -19.43
C GLY A 16 15.49 -34.83 -18.56
N VAL A 17 14.40 -35.47 -18.94
CA VAL A 17 13.14 -35.45 -18.20
C VAL A 17 12.93 -36.83 -17.59
N ARG A 18 12.62 -36.88 -16.30
CA ARG A 18 12.18 -38.12 -15.64
C ARG A 18 10.67 -38.22 -15.71
N VAL A 19 10.17 -39.24 -16.38
CA VAL A 19 8.73 -39.55 -16.47
C VAL A 19 8.54 -40.97 -15.95
N ASN A 20 7.66 -41.17 -14.97
CA ASN A 20 7.39 -42.47 -14.35
C ASN A 20 8.68 -43.20 -13.90
N ASP A 21 9.55 -42.49 -13.17
CA ASP A 21 10.86 -42.98 -12.70
C ASP A 21 11.84 -43.45 -13.79
N SER A 22 11.52 -43.24 -15.05
CA SER A 22 12.39 -43.49 -16.19
C SER A 22 12.99 -42.18 -16.68
N ASN A 23 14.32 -42.12 -16.78
CA ASN A 23 15.00 -40.96 -17.36
C ASN A 23 14.93 -41.02 -18.88
N SER A 24 14.57 -39.91 -19.53
CA SER A 24 14.73 -39.75 -20.98
C SER A 24 16.20 -39.63 -21.36
N GLU A 25 16.49 -39.80 -22.64
CA GLU A 25 17.74 -39.31 -23.22
C GLU A 25 17.85 -37.79 -23.06
N PHE A 26 19.09 -37.30 -23.01
CA PHE A 26 19.35 -35.86 -22.96
C PHE A 26 19.09 -35.24 -24.32
N PHE A 27 18.35 -34.14 -24.34
CA PHE A 27 18.11 -33.33 -25.54
C PHE A 27 18.51 -31.87 -25.30
N VAL A 28 18.82 -31.16 -26.39
CA VAL A 28 19.16 -29.73 -26.33
C VAL A 28 17.88 -28.92 -26.50
N PRO A 29 17.49 -28.09 -25.51
CA PRO A 29 16.31 -27.24 -25.63
C PRO A 29 16.54 -26.15 -26.69
N SER A 30 15.59 -25.96 -27.59
CA SER A 30 15.68 -24.93 -28.65
C SER A 30 15.26 -23.54 -28.17
N LYS A 31 14.30 -23.47 -27.24
CA LYS A 31 13.76 -22.23 -26.67
C LYS A 31 13.50 -22.38 -25.19
N GLY A 32 13.59 -21.26 -24.48
CA GLY A 32 13.19 -21.14 -23.07
C GLY A 32 14.35 -21.30 -22.10
N ALA A 33 14.24 -20.57 -20.98
CA ALA A 33 15.14 -20.70 -19.86
C ALA A 33 14.61 -21.75 -18.89
N ARG A 34 15.50 -22.48 -18.21
CA ARG A 34 15.13 -23.57 -17.30
C ARG A 34 14.38 -23.03 -16.08
N GLN A 35 13.16 -23.51 -15.84
CA GLN A 35 12.44 -23.20 -14.60
C GLN A 35 13.14 -23.83 -13.39
N GLY A 36 13.30 -23.04 -12.33
CA GLY A 36 14.04 -23.43 -11.13
C GLY A 36 15.54 -23.14 -11.18
N ASP A 37 16.08 -22.72 -12.33
CA ASP A 37 17.45 -22.18 -12.41
C ASP A 37 17.47 -20.73 -11.87
N PRO A 38 18.32 -20.42 -10.87
CA PRO A 38 18.48 -19.06 -10.33
C PRO A 38 18.79 -17.99 -11.39
N PHE A 39 19.44 -18.33 -12.51
CA PHE A 39 19.79 -17.37 -13.56
C PHE A 39 18.62 -17.02 -14.50
N SER A 40 17.67 -17.93 -14.68
CA SER A 40 16.57 -17.76 -15.64
C SER A 40 15.71 -16.53 -15.34
N ALA A 41 15.45 -16.25 -14.07
CA ALA A 41 14.67 -15.07 -13.66
C ALA A 41 15.36 -13.75 -14.03
N LEU A 42 16.69 -13.68 -13.88
CA LEU A 42 17.45 -12.48 -14.24
C LEU A 42 17.47 -12.28 -15.76
N LEU A 43 17.67 -13.35 -16.52
CA LEU A 43 17.65 -13.29 -18.00
C LEU A 43 16.29 -12.83 -18.52
N PHE A 44 15.20 -13.32 -17.92
CA PHE A 44 13.86 -12.86 -18.23
C PHE A 44 13.70 -11.35 -18.00
N ASN A 45 14.15 -10.84 -16.83
CA ASN A 45 14.07 -9.42 -16.52
C ASN A 45 14.87 -8.55 -17.48
N LEU A 46 16.03 -9.02 -17.97
CA LEU A 46 16.81 -8.30 -18.98
C LEU A 46 16.05 -8.15 -20.30
N VAL A 47 15.37 -9.21 -20.74
CA VAL A 47 14.54 -9.17 -21.96
C VAL A 47 13.30 -8.29 -21.74
N ALA A 48 12.67 -8.34 -20.57
CA ALA A 48 11.53 -7.49 -20.22
C ALA A 48 11.92 -6.00 -20.13
N ASP A 49 13.13 -5.66 -19.66
CA ASP A 49 13.63 -4.28 -19.63
C ASP A 49 13.70 -3.66 -21.04
N VAL A 50 14.06 -4.46 -22.06
CA VAL A 50 14.04 -4.02 -23.46
C VAL A 50 12.63 -3.60 -23.88
N PHE A 51 11.60 -4.35 -23.47
CA PHE A 51 10.22 -3.98 -23.76
C PHE A 51 9.83 -2.65 -23.11
N THR A 52 10.17 -2.45 -21.83
CA THR A 52 9.95 -1.17 -21.14
C THR A 52 10.64 -0.01 -21.87
N ARG A 53 11.89 -0.20 -22.33
CA ARG A 53 12.62 0.83 -23.11
C ARG A 53 11.97 1.14 -24.45
N ILE A 54 11.44 0.13 -25.15
CA ILE A 54 10.68 0.32 -26.39
C ILE A 54 9.46 1.21 -26.13
N LEU A 55 8.70 0.95 -25.06
CA LEU A 55 7.54 1.75 -24.68
C LEU A 55 7.93 3.19 -24.31
N ILE A 56 8.98 3.37 -23.50
CA ILE A 56 9.50 4.70 -23.13
C ILE A 56 9.89 5.49 -24.39
N LYS A 57 10.64 4.87 -25.32
CA LYS A 57 11.02 5.51 -26.57
C LYS A 57 9.81 5.86 -27.42
N ALA A 58 8.81 4.99 -27.50
CA ALA A 58 7.57 5.27 -28.22
C ALA A 58 6.82 6.46 -27.61
N SER A 59 6.81 6.60 -26.28
CA SER A 59 6.17 7.73 -25.61
C SER A 59 6.89 9.06 -25.84
N ILE A 60 8.23 9.07 -25.76
CA ILE A 60 9.03 10.26 -26.07
C ILE A 60 8.77 10.74 -27.51
N ASN A 61 8.46 9.82 -28.43
CA ASN A 61 8.13 10.12 -29.82
C ASN A 61 6.62 10.32 -30.07
N ASN A 62 5.83 10.53 -29.01
CA ASN A 62 4.38 10.76 -29.06
C ASN A 62 3.61 9.66 -29.83
N LYS A 63 4.09 8.41 -29.77
CA LYS A 63 3.43 7.25 -30.40
C LYS A 63 2.48 6.52 -29.45
N VAL A 64 2.75 6.61 -28.15
CA VAL A 64 1.90 6.12 -27.06
C VAL A 64 1.96 7.14 -25.93
N GLU A 65 0.97 7.12 -25.04
CA GLU A 65 0.96 7.97 -23.85
C GLU A 65 0.42 7.14 -22.67
N GLY A 66 1.16 7.15 -21.56
CA GLY A 66 0.79 6.44 -20.33
C GLY A 66 -0.03 7.30 -19.36
N LEU A 67 -0.10 6.87 -18.09
CA LEU A 67 -0.74 7.66 -17.03
C LEU A 67 0.20 8.74 -16.51
N PHE A 68 -0.38 9.83 -16.00
CA PHE A 68 0.34 10.85 -15.21
C PHE A 68 1.49 11.58 -15.94
N PRO A 69 1.31 12.08 -17.18
CA PRO A 69 2.38 12.74 -17.94
C PRO A 69 2.81 14.10 -17.34
N VAL A 70 1.93 14.74 -16.54
CA VAL A 70 2.14 16.11 -16.02
C VAL A 70 3.36 16.22 -15.10
N THR A 71 3.61 15.20 -14.27
CA THR A 71 4.76 15.16 -13.34
C THR A 71 5.89 14.26 -13.82
N ASN A 72 5.65 13.46 -14.86
CA ASN A 72 6.63 12.59 -15.49
C ASN A 72 6.47 12.68 -17.01
N PRO A 73 7.39 13.33 -17.76
CA PRO A 73 7.25 13.56 -19.19
C PRO A 73 7.02 12.29 -20.04
N VAL A 74 7.42 11.11 -19.55
CA VAL A 74 7.23 9.82 -20.21
C VAL A 74 5.90 9.15 -19.82
N GLY A 75 5.31 9.57 -18.70
CA GLY A 75 4.18 8.89 -18.06
C GLY A 75 4.52 7.47 -17.59
N ILE A 76 3.55 6.83 -16.94
CA ILE A 76 3.63 5.43 -16.52
C ILE A 76 2.89 4.61 -17.56
N ILE A 77 3.67 3.93 -18.41
CA ILE A 77 3.14 3.15 -19.54
C ILE A 77 3.03 1.66 -19.20
N SER A 78 3.94 1.15 -18.37
CA SER A 78 3.94 -0.26 -17.97
C SER A 78 4.30 -0.44 -16.49
N MET A 79 3.70 -1.45 -15.88
CA MET A 79 4.12 -2.02 -14.60
C MET A 79 4.25 -3.53 -14.78
N GLN A 80 5.44 -4.06 -14.54
CA GLN A 80 5.75 -5.46 -14.81
C GLN A 80 6.14 -6.18 -13.53
N TYR A 81 5.64 -7.40 -13.37
CA TYR A 81 6.10 -8.35 -12.37
C TYR A 81 6.22 -9.72 -13.04
N ALA A 82 7.45 -10.11 -13.39
CA ALA A 82 7.68 -11.25 -14.27
C ALA A 82 6.82 -11.16 -15.55
N ASP A 83 6.01 -12.17 -15.85
CA ASP A 83 5.12 -12.23 -17.00
C ASP A 83 3.82 -11.43 -16.83
N ASP A 84 3.41 -11.14 -15.59
CA ASP A 84 2.23 -10.32 -15.31
C ASP A 84 2.55 -8.83 -15.56
N THR A 85 2.10 -8.32 -16.71
CA THR A 85 2.32 -6.93 -17.13
C THR A 85 1.00 -6.15 -17.21
N LEU A 86 0.94 -5.02 -16.51
CA LEU A 86 -0.10 -4.00 -16.70
C LEU A 86 0.41 -2.94 -17.68
N LEU A 87 -0.36 -2.67 -18.72
CA LEU A 87 -0.11 -1.61 -19.69
C LEU A 87 -1.15 -0.51 -19.54
N PHE A 88 -0.69 0.73 -19.59
CA PHE A 88 -1.53 1.90 -19.52
C PHE A 88 -1.45 2.69 -20.82
N LEU A 89 -2.60 3.16 -21.27
CA LEU A 89 -2.73 3.85 -22.55
C LEU A 89 -3.78 4.96 -22.42
N ALA A 90 -3.43 6.16 -22.87
CA ALA A 90 -4.39 7.25 -23.02
C ALA A 90 -5.45 6.91 -24.08
N LYS A 91 -6.61 7.57 -23.97
CA LYS A 91 -7.75 7.41 -24.87
C LYS A 91 -7.40 7.96 -26.27
N ASN A 92 -6.77 7.14 -27.10
CA ASN A 92 -6.47 7.44 -28.49
C ASN A 92 -6.31 6.13 -29.31
N LEU A 93 -7.15 5.95 -30.32
CA LEU A 93 -7.16 4.74 -31.14
C LEU A 93 -5.84 4.53 -31.92
N SER A 94 -5.18 5.62 -32.32
CA SER A 94 -3.87 5.56 -32.97
C SER A 94 -2.79 5.06 -32.01
N PHE A 95 -2.85 5.44 -30.73
CA PHE A 95 -1.95 4.92 -29.71
C PHE A 95 -2.18 3.42 -29.48
N ALA A 96 -3.44 2.94 -29.55
CA ALA A 96 -3.75 1.51 -29.44
C ALA A 96 -3.18 0.70 -30.61
N LYS A 97 -3.30 1.22 -31.84
CA LYS A 97 -2.70 0.61 -33.04
C LYS A 97 -1.18 0.55 -32.92
N ASN A 98 -0.54 1.64 -32.50
CA ASN A 98 0.90 1.70 -32.27
C ASN A 98 1.32 0.69 -31.20
N LEU A 99 0.59 0.62 -30.08
CA LEU A 99 0.88 -0.35 -29.02
C LEU A 99 0.80 -1.79 -29.54
N LYS A 100 -0.24 -2.14 -30.30
CA LYS A 100 -0.37 -3.47 -30.92
C LYS A 100 0.83 -3.79 -31.83
N TRP A 101 1.28 -2.82 -32.62
CA TRP A 101 2.45 -2.98 -33.47
C TRP A 101 3.73 -3.19 -32.65
N LEU A 102 3.95 -2.40 -31.60
CA LEU A 102 5.10 -2.53 -30.69
C LEU A 102 5.14 -3.89 -29.99
N LEU A 103 3.97 -4.40 -29.58
CA LEU A 103 3.81 -5.73 -29.02
C LEU A 103 4.25 -6.81 -30.03
N SER A 104 3.77 -6.74 -31.27
CA SER A 104 4.18 -7.67 -32.33
C SER A 104 5.68 -7.60 -32.66
N CYS A 105 6.26 -6.40 -32.68
CA CYS A 105 7.71 -6.23 -32.85
C CYS A 105 8.48 -6.89 -31.70
N PHE A 106 8.03 -6.71 -30.47
CA PHE A 106 8.66 -7.33 -29.32
C PHE A 106 8.56 -8.87 -29.35
N GLU A 107 7.42 -9.43 -29.76
CA GLU A 107 7.28 -10.88 -29.96
C GLU A 107 8.30 -11.43 -30.97
N GLN A 108 8.48 -10.73 -32.09
CA GLN A 108 9.44 -11.13 -33.13
C GLN A 108 10.90 -11.03 -32.65
N LEU A 109 11.23 -9.97 -31.90
CA LEU A 109 12.60 -9.75 -31.40
C LEU A 109 12.98 -10.69 -30.26
N SER A 110 12.06 -10.92 -29.31
CA SER A 110 12.32 -11.73 -28.12
C SER A 110 12.06 -13.22 -28.31
N GLY A 111 11.26 -13.59 -29.32
CA GLY A 111 10.72 -14.93 -29.48
C GLY A 111 9.65 -15.30 -28.44
N MET A 112 9.25 -14.36 -27.57
CA MET A 112 8.14 -14.52 -26.64
C MET A 112 6.81 -14.33 -27.37
N ARG A 113 5.74 -14.91 -26.82
CA ARG A 113 4.38 -14.77 -27.36
C ARG A 113 3.44 -14.25 -26.28
N ILE A 114 2.74 -13.18 -26.60
CA ILE A 114 1.71 -12.56 -25.78
C ILE A 114 0.45 -13.42 -25.90
N ASN A 115 -0.09 -13.80 -24.74
CA ASN A 115 -1.31 -14.57 -24.67
C ASN A 115 -2.52 -13.63 -24.66
N PHE A 116 -2.94 -13.16 -25.83
CA PHE A 116 -4.09 -12.24 -25.96
C PHE A 116 -5.40 -12.81 -25.40
N HIS A 117 -5.55 -14.14 -25.29
CA HIS A 117 -6.73 -14.77 -24.66
C HIS A 117 -6.78 -14.59 -23.13
N LYS A 118 -5.62 -14.35 -22.51
CA LYS A 118 -5.47 -14.02 -21.08
C LYS A 118 -5.35 -12.51 -20.83
N CYS A 119 -5.29 -11.70 -21.89
CA CYS A 119 -5.26 -10.26 -21.78
C CYS A 119 -6.69 -9.70 -21.78
N ASP A 120 -6.94 -8.79 -20.86
CA ASP A 120 -8.19 -8.03 -20.77
C ASP A 120 -7.88 -6.54 -20.93
N LEU A 121 -8.70 -5.84 -21.72
CA LEU A 121 -8.76 -4.38 -21.75
C LEU A 121 -9.80 -3.93 -20.73
N VAL A 122 -9.37 -3.13 -19.75
CA VAL A 122 -10.27 -2.56 -18.75
C VAL A 122 -10.41 -1.06 -18.97
N PRO A 123 -11.54 -0.58 -19.51
CA PRO A 123 -11.74 0.84 -19.79
C PRO A 123 -11.94 1.62 -18.49
N ILE A 124 -11.36 2.83 -18.43
CA ILE A 124 -11.56 3.78 -17.32
C ILE A 124 -12.13 5.06 -17.91
N ASN A 125 -13.36 5.41 -17.53
CA ASN A 125 -14.08 6.60 -18.03
C ASN A 125 -14.22 6.63 -19.57
N ILE A 126 -14.44 5.48 -20.19
CA ILE A 126 -14.74 5.32 -21.62
C ILE A 126 -16.06 4.56 -21.74
N ASP A 127 -16.88 4.94 -22.71
CA ASP A 127 -18.11 4.24 -23.05
C ASP A 127 -17.83 2.85 -23.64
N ARG A 128 -18.84 1.97 -23.59
CA ARG A 128 -18.67 0.58 -24.01
C ARG A 128 -18.44 0.43 -25.52
N GLU A 129 -19.05 1.28 -26.34
CA GLU A 129 -18.90 1.21 -27.80
C GLU A 129 -17.48 1.54 -28.21
N GLU A 130 -16.93 2.63 -27.69
CA GLU A 130 -15.54 2.99 -27.94
C GLU A 130 -14.57 1.96 -27.33
N ALA A 131 -14.81 1.48 -26.11
CA ALA A 131 -13.98 0.44 -25.50
C ALA A 131 -13.90 -0.84 -26.36
N ASN A 132 -15.01 -1.23 -27.01
CA ASN A 132 -15.03 -2.36 -27.94
C ASN A 132 -14.11 -2.14 -29.15
N LEU A 133 -14.03 -0.92 -29.69
CA LEU A 133 -13.11 -0.60 -30.79
C LEU A 133 -11.65 -0.79 -30.36
N PHE A 134 -11.29 -0.33 -29.15
CA PHE A 134 -9.94 -0.54 -28.61
C PHE A 134 -9.64 -2.03 -28.38
N ALA A 135 -10.60 -2.78 -27.84
CA ALA A 135 -10.45 -4.21 -27.61
C ALA A 135 -10.24 -4.98 -28.92
N GLN A 136 -10.97 -4.62 -29.98
CA GLN A 136 -10.80 -5.18 -31.32
C GLN A 136 -9.41 -4.89 -31.91
N VAL A 137 -8.93 -3.64 -31.78
CA VAL A 137 -7.59 -3.25 -32.26
C VAL A 137 -6.49 -4.01 -31.53
N LEU A 138 -6.59 -4.15 -30.21
CA LEU A 138 -5.60 -4.86 -29.39
C LEU A 138 -5.75 -6.38 -29.52
N GLY A 139 -6.92 -6.88 -29.89
CA GLY A 139 -7.24 -8.30 -30.01
C GLY A 139 -7.44 -8.98 -28.65
N CYS A 140 -7.96 -8.26 -27.65
CA CYS A 140 -8.19 -8.76 -26.29
C CYS A 140 -9.68 -8.66 -25.90
N LYS A 141 -10.06 -9.30 -24.79
CA LYS A 141 -11.43 -9.22 -24.27
C LYS A 141 -11.63 -7.93 -23.49
N LEU A 142 -12.87 -7.47 -23.39
CA LEU A 142 -13.21 -6.45 -22.42
C LEU A 142 -13.30 -7.08 -21.02
N GLY A 143 -12.57 -6.50 -20.08
CA GLY A 143 -12.67 -6.80 -18.66
C GLY A 143 -13.38 -5.67 -17.90
N ASP A 144 -13.65 -5.91 -16.62
CA ASP A 144 -14.23 -4.94 -15.71
C ASP A 144 -13.54 -5.00 -14.34
N PHE A 145 -13.75 -3.98 -13.51
CA PHE A 145 -13.27 -3.97 -12.14
C PHE A 145 -14.13 -4.87 -11.24
N PRO A 146 -13.54 -5.49 -10.20
CA PRO A 146 -12.12 -5.45 -9.85
C PRO A 146 -11.25 -6.35 -10.73
N ILE A 147 -10.08 -5.86 -11.14
CA ILE A 147 -9.07 -6.68 -11.82
C ILE A 147 -8.22 -7.42 -10.80
N LYS A 148 -7.91 -8.69 -11.07
CA LYS A 148 -7.02 -9.47 -10.21
C LYS A 148 -5.59 -9.35 -10.72
N HIS A 149 -4.74 -8.70 -9.94
CA HIS A 149 -3.32 -8.56 -10.28
C HIS A 149 -2.46 -8.95 -9.07
N LEU A 150 -1.50 -9.86 -9.26
CA LEU A 150 -0.65 -10.42 -8.20
C LEU A 150 -1.42 -11.00 -6.99
N GLY A 151 -2.65 -11.45 -7.23
CA GLY A 151 -3.55 -11.97 -6.19
C GLY A 151 -4.33 -10.90 -5.42
N ALA A 152 -4.13 -9.61 -5.70
CA ALA A 152 -4.93 -8.52 -5.15
C ALA A 152 -6.06 -8.11 -6.10
N PRO A 153 -7.31 -7.95 -5.60
CA PRO A 153 -8.38 -7.31 -6.36
C PRO A 153 -8.16 -5.80 -6.36
N LEU A 154 -7.80 -5.25 -7.51
CA LEU A 154 -7.63 -3.81 -7.71
C LEU A 154 -8.97 -3.21 -8.15
N HIS A 155 -9.40 -2.15 -7.46
CA HIS A 155 -10.60 -1.40 -7.80
C HIS A 155 -10.38 0.08 -7.47
N TYR A 156 -10.98 0.97 -8.26
CA TYR A 156 -11.02 2.40 -7.94
C TYR A 156 -11.92 2.75 -6.74
N ASN A 157 -12.84 1.86 -6.35
CA ASN A 157 -13.81 2.02 -5.26
C ASN A 157 -13.52 1.04 -4.11
N LYS A 158 -14.30 1.15 -3.03
CA LYS A 158 -14.25 0.18 -1.93
C LYS A 158 -14.62 -1.20 -2.45
N LEU A 159 -13.83 -2.20 -2.06
CA LEU A 159 -14.12 -3.60 -2.37
C LEU A 159 -15.40 -4.05 -1.67
N ARG A 160 -16.16 -4.88 -2.36
CA ARG A 160 -17.39 -5.50 -1.89
C ARG A 160 -17.08 -6.73 -1.04
N LYS A 161 -18.10 -7.25 -0.38
CA LYS A 161 -17.99 -8.48 0.42
C LYS A 161 -17.51 -9.65 -0.44
N GLU A 162 -18.05 -9.80 -1.64
CA GLU A 162 -17.70 -10.85 -2.61
C GLU A 162 -16.23 -10.81 -3.03
N ASP A 163 -15.60 -9.64 -3.04
CA ASP A 163 -14.19 -9.50 -3.41
C ASP A 163 -13.24 -9.96 -2.29
N LEU A 164 -13.67 -9.83 -1.03
CA LEU A 164 -12.88 -10.20 0.16
C LEU A 164 -13.19 -11.60 0.68
N GLN A 165 -14.41 -12.10 0.44
CA GLN A 165 -14.88 -13.41 0.89
C GLN A 165 -13.93 -14.57 0.49
N PRO A 166 -13.36 -14.64 -0.73
CA PRO A 166 -12.41 -15.69 -1.10
C PRO A 166 -11.18 -15.79 -0.18
N THR A 167 -10.77 -14.67 0.44
CA THR A 167 -9.67 -14.67 1.40
C THR A 167 -10.08 -15.33 2.72
N VAL A 168 -11.29 -15.03 3.18
CA VAL A 168 -11.89 -15.67 4.36
C VAL A 168 -12.09 -17.16 4.08
N ASP A 169 -12.62 -17.53 2.92
CA ASP A 169 -12.85 -18.92 2.53
C ASP A 169 -11.54 -19.71 2.44
N LYS A 170 -10.45 -19.08 2.00
CA LYS A 170 -9.12 -19.70 2.00
C LYS A 170 -8.62 -20.01 3.41
N ILE A 171 -8.92 -19.15 4.39
CA ILE A 171 -8.60 -19.38 5.81
C ILE A 171 -9.44 -20.55 6.33
N ILE A 172 -10.75 -20.54 6.07
CA ILE A 172 -11.68 -21.60 6.48
C ILE A 172 -11.24 -22.95 5.89
N LYS A 173 -10.98 -23.01 4.58
CA LYS A 173 -10.55 -24.23 3.87
C LYS A 173 -9.23 -24.77 4.40
N LYS A 174 -8.24 -23.91 4.68
CA LYS A 174 -6.97 -24.33 5.28
C LYS A 174 -7.15 -24.80 6.73
N GLY A 175 -7.97 -24.12 7.52
CA GLY A 175 -8.28 -24.51 8.89
C GLY A 175 -8.98 -25.87 8.94
N ALA A 176 -10.00 -26.09 8.11
CA ALA A 176 -10.73 -27.36 8.02
C ALA A 176 -9.80 -28.54 7.71
N GLY A 177 -8.86 -28.39 6.78
CA GLY A 177 -7.90 -29.46 6.43
C GLY A 177 -6.94 -29.89 7.56
N TRP A 178 -6.87 -29.14 8.65
CA TRP A 178 -6.07 -29.46 9.84
C TRP A 178 -6.88 -29.93 11.04
N ARG A 179 -8.21 -29.74 11.02
CA ARG A 179 -9.11 -30.29 12.03
C ARG A 179 -9.08 -31.82 11.99
N GLY A 180 -9.23 -32.47 13.15
CA GLY A 180 -9.21 -33.94 13.26
C GLY A 180 -7.82 -34.60 13.21
N ARG A 181 -6.75 -33.85 12.95
CA ARG A 181 -5.39 -34.29 13.28
C ARG A 181 -5.24 -34.02 14.77
N LEU A 182 -4.92 -35.03 15.60
CA LEU A 182 -4.77 -34.90 17.06
C LEU A 182 -3.68 -33.86 17.44
N LEU A 183 -4.01 -32.57 17.40
CA LEU A 183 -3.10 -31.45 17.58
C LEU A 183 -3.23 -30.94 19.01
N SER A 184 -2.10 -30.83 19.71
CA SER A 184 -2.06 -30.16 21.00
C SER A 184 -2.41 -28.67 20.85
N SER A 185 -2.88 -28.04 21.94
CA SER A 185 -3.19 -26.61 21.96
C SER A 185 -1.99 -25.74 21.54
N GLY A 186 -0.77 -26.15 21.90
CA GLY A 186 0.46 -25.48 21.45
C GLY A 186 0.66 -25.57 19.93
N LYS A 187 0.44 -26.73 19.31
CA LYS A 187 0.52 -26.89 17.84
C LYS A 187 -0.56 -26.08 17.13
N ARG A 188 -1.79 -26.06 17.66
CA ARG A 188 -2.88 -25.22 17.13
C ARG A 188 -2.51 -23.73 17.19
N LEU A 189 -1.99 -23.27 18.33
CA LEU A 189 -1.49 -21.91 18.48
C LEU A 189 -0.46 -21.56 17.41
N THR A 190 0.55 -22.41 17.23
CA THR A 190 1.59 -22.21 16.21
C THR A 190 1.00 -22.13 14.80
N LEU A 191 0.06 -23.01 14.44
CA LEU A 191 -0.60 -22.99 13.12
C LEU A 191 -1.45 -21.73 12.90
N VAL A 192 -2.17 -21.27 13.92
CA VAL A 192 -2.92 -20.01 13.86
C VAL A 192 -1.98 -18.83 13.60
N GLN A 193 -0.88 -18.74 14.37
CA GLN A 193 0.05 -17.61 14.34
C GLN A 193 0.93 -17.55 13.08
N SER A 194 1.43 -18.71 12.64
CA SER A 194 2.38 -18.81 11.53
C SER A 194 1.71 -18.94 10.17
N CYS A 195 0.50 -19.52 10.13
CA CYS A 195 -0.15 -19.84 8.87
C CYS A 195 -1.47 -19.09 8.68
N LEU A 196 -2.47 -19.30 9.55
CA LEU A 196 -3.82 -18.79 9.28
C LEU A 196 -3.89 -17.26 9.32
N SER A 197 -3.30 -16.63 10.34
CA SER A 197 -3.23 -15.16 10.44
C SER A 197 -2.39 -14.53 9.32
N ARG A 198 -1.51 -15.31 8.67
CA ARG A 198 -0.63 -14.83 7.60
C ARG A 198 -1.28 -14.84 6.22
N ILE A 199 -2.34 -15.63 6.02
CA ILE A 199 -3.07 -15.70 4.75
C ILE A 199 -3.58 -14.32 4.28
N PRO A 200 -4.25 -13.50 5.12
CA PRO A 200 -4.76 -12.20 4.69
C PRO A 200 -3.69 -11.10 4.61
N CYS A 201 -2.46 -11.33 5.10
CA CYS A 201 -1.43 -10.28 5.24
C CYS A 201 -1.15 -9.51 3.96
N TYR A 202 -1.06 -10.21 2.83
CA TYR A 202 -0.78 -9.57 1.54
C TYR A 202 -1.85 -8.52 1.18
N LEU A 203 -3.13 -8.89 1.33
CA LEU A 203 -4.24 -7.97 1.04
C LEU A 203 -4.38 -6.88 2.10
N MET A 204 -4.20 -7.21 3.38
CA MET A 204 -4.22 -6.23 4.47
C MET A 204 -3.09 -5.20 4.35
N GLY A 205 -1.99 -5.55 3.68
CA GLY A 205 -0.94 -4.59 3.36
C GLY A 205 -1.34 -3.54 2.33
N ILE A 206 -2.40 -3.76 1.54
CA ILE A 206 -2.80 -2.87 0.44
C ILE A 206 -4.18 -2.25 0.72
N ILE A 207 -5.02 -2.96 1.45
CA ILE A 207 -6.44 -2.62 1.65
C ILE A 207 -6.72 -2.53 3.14
N LYS A 208 -7.41 -1.46 3.55
CA LYS A 208 -8.06 -1.42 4.85
C LYS A 208 -9.27 -2.34 4.85
N PHE A 209 -9.21 -3.43 5.61
CA PHE A 209 -10.30 -4.37 5.71
C PHE A 209 -11.47 -3.73 6.47
N PRO A 210 -12.71 -3.97 6.03
CA PRO A 210 -13.89 -3.55 6.77
C PRO A 210 -14.00 -4.34 8.08
N LYS A 211 -14.61 -3.73 9.11
CA LYS A 211 -14.75 -4.34 10.45
C LYS A 211 -15.39 -5.74 10.43
N TRP A 212 -16.37 -5.98 9.54
CA TRP A 212 -16.99 -7.30 9.42
C TRP A 212 -15.96 -8.37 9.00
N ALA A 213 -15.00 -8.04 8.15
CA ALA A 213 -14.01 -8.99 7.64
C ALA A 213 -12.97 -9.30 8.72
N THR A 214 -12.47 -8.28 9.41
CA THR A 214 -11.53 -8.47 10.53
C THR A 214 -12.17 -9.30 11.64
N ASN A 215 -13.42 -8.98 12.01
CA ASN A 215 -14.16 -9.71 13.04
C ASN A 215 -14.47 -11.15 12.63
N MET A 216 -14.86 -11.38 11.37
CA MET A 216 -15.10 -12.73 10.84
C MET A 216 -13.81 -13.56 10.88
N ILE A 217 -12.68 -13.00 10.42
CA ILE A 217 -11.40 -13.73 10.44
C ILE A 217 -10.99 -14.04 11.88
N ASN A 218 -11.01 -13.05 12.79
CA ASN A 218 -10.71 -13.27 14.21
C ASN A 218 -11.60 -14.36 14.81
N SER A 219 -12.89 -14.37 14.49
CA SER A 219 -13.82 -15.42 14.94
C SER A 219 -13.42 -16.79 14.40
N GLN A 220 -13.06 -16.91 13.12
CA GLN A 220 -12.59 -18.17 12.54
C GLN A 220 -11.27 -18.65 13.16
N LEU A 221 -10.35 -17.74 13.48
CA LEU A 221 -9.11 -18.07 14.18
C LEU A 221 -9.40 -18.54 15.61
N ALA A 222 -10.35 -17.92 16.31
CA ALA A 222 -10.79 -18.34 17.64
C ALA A 222 -11.41 -19.73 17.62
N HIS A 223 -12.35 -19.99 16.71
CA HIS A 223 -12.95 -21.31 16.54
C HIS A 223 -11.90 -22.37 16.23
N TYR A 224 -10.94 -22.09 15.34
CA TYR A 224 -9.88 -23.05 15.04
C TYR A 224 -8.96 -23.30 16.25
N PHE A 225 -8.66 -22.27 17.06
CA PHE A 225 -7.80 -22.44 18.21
C PHE A 225 -8.46 -23.26 19.33
N TRP A 226 -9.77 -23.07 19.56
CA TRP A 226 -10.49 -23.72 20.65
C TRP A 226 -11.07 -25.08 20.28
N ASP A 227 -11.61 -25.24 19.07
CA ASP A 227 -12.27 -26.48 18.66
C ASP A 227 -11.27 -27.52 18.15
N ASP A 228 -11.52 -28.78 18.52
CA ASP A 228 -10.71 -29.94 18.13
C ASP A 228 -11.32 -30.75 16.97
N TYR A 229 -12.64 -30.68 16.79
CA TYR A 229 -13.40 -31.47 15.80
C TYR A 229 -14.55 -30.67 15.17
N GLU A 230 -14.89 -30.97 13.93
CA GLU A 230 -16.08 -30.41 13.28
C GLU A 230 -17.36 -30.89 13.99
N GLY A 231 -18.26 -29.96 14.32
CA GLY A 231 -19.54 -30.26 14.98
C GLY A 231 -19.52 -30.26 16.52
N HIS A 232 -18.34 -30.21 17.17
CA HIS A 232 -18.23 -30.06 18.62
C HIS A 232 -17.81 -28.63 18.98
N HIS A 233 -18.70 -27.89 19.64
CA HIS A 233 -18.38 -26.58 20.18
C HIS A 233 -17.69 -26.77 21.55
N LYS A 234 -16.38 -26.50 21.63
CA LYS A 234 -15.73 -26.33 22.93
C LYS A 234 -15.97 -24.92 23.44
N TYR A 235 -16.18 -24.77 24.75
CA TYR A 235 -16.27 -23.46 25.35
C TYR A 235 -14.94 -22.72 25.21
N HIS A 236 -14.98 -21.48 24.75
CA HIS A 236 -13.82 -20.60 24.77
C HIS A 236 -13.50 -20.24 26.22
N LEU A 237 -12.40 -20.75 26.76
CA LEU A 237 -12.03 -20.52 28.18
C LEU A 237 -11.57 -19.08 28.45
N ALA A 238 -11.24 -18.32 27.40
CA ALA A 238 -10.88 -16.92 27.48
C ALA A 238 -11.40 -16.15 26.25
N ALA A 239 -11.67 -14.86 26.44
CA ALA A 239 -12.03 -13.96 25.35
C ALA A 239 -10.88 -13.84 24.34
N TRP A 240 -11.19 -13.82 23.04
CA TRP A 240 -10.19 -13.72 21.98
C TRP A 240 -9.29 -12.49 22.11
N GLY A 241 -9.86 -11.34 22.52
CA GLY A 241 -9.09 -10.12 22.76
C GLY A 241 -7.97 -10.30 23.79
N ASN A 242 -8.22 -11.05 24.87
CA ASN A 242 -7.20 -11.31 25.90
C ASN A 242 -6.12 -12.27 25.39
N ILE A 243 -6.51 -13.26 24.59
CA ILE A 243 -5.59 -14.22 23.97
C ILE A 243 -4.70 -13.54 22.92
N ALA A 244 -5.26 -12.58 22.19
CA ALA A 244 -4.57 -11.86 21.13
C ALA A 244 -3.49 -10.90 21.64
N LEU A 245 -3.52 -10.55 22.94
CA LEU A 245 -2.48 -9.73 23.55
C LEU A 245 -1.10 -10.38 23.40
N LYS A 246 -0.06 -9.53 23.42
CA LYS A 246 1.34 -9.98 23.50
C LYS A 246 1.56 -10.81 24.76
N LYS A 247 2.52 -11.74 24.70
CA LYS A 247 2.92 -12.58 25.84
C LYS A 247 3.29 -11.78 27.09
N GLN A 248 3.92 -10.62 26.90
CA GLN A 248 4.28 -9.70 27.99
C GLN A 248 3.08 -9.12 28.76
N TYR A 249 1.89 -9.11 28.13
CA TYR A 249 0.63 -8.66 28.72
C TYR A 249 -0.30 -9.82 29.08
N GLY A 250 0.23 -11.05 29.17
CA GLY A 250 -0.53 -12.24 29.57
C GLY A 250 -1.31 -12.93 28.44
N GLY A 251 -1.19 -12.47 27.19
CA GLY A 251 -1.80 -13.14 26.03
C GLY A 251 -0.93 -14.24 25.42
N LEU A 252 -1.41 -14.88 24.35
CA LEU A 252 -0.69 -15.93 23.63
C LEU A 252 0.14 -15.38 22.45
N GLY A 253 0.03 -14.09 22.13
CA GLY A 253 0.73 -13.43 21.02
C GLY A 253 0.13 -13.73 19.65
N ILE A 254 -1.17 -14.05 19.58
CA ILE A 254 -1.89 -14.18 18.30
C ILE A 254 -2.22 -12.76 17.82
N PRO A 255 -1.78 -12.32 16.63
CA PRO A 255 -2.09 -10.97 16.18
C PRO A 255 -3.59 -10.83 15.95
N ASP A 256 -4.20 -9.81 16.55
CA ASP A 256 -5.53 -9.36 16.15
C ASP A 256 -5.48 -8.87 14.69
N ILE A 257 -6.44 -9.31 13.88
CA ILE A 257 -6.42 -9.04 12.44
C ILE A 257 -6.66 -7.56 12.13
N GLY A 258 -7.44 -6.85 12.95
CA GLY A 258 -7.64 -5.41 12.84
C GLY A 258 -6.36 -4.63 13.13
N ASP A 259 -5.68 -4.96 14.23
CA ASP A 259 -4.42 -4.33 14.62
C ASP A 259 -3.29 -4.68 13.64
N MET A 260 -3.28 -5.90 13.11
CA MET A 260 -2.35 -6.32 12.07
C MET A 260 -2.57 -5.54 10.77
N ASN A 261 -3.82 -5.31 10.38
CA ASN A 261 -4.14 -4.50 9.20
C ASN A 261 -3.69 -3.04 9.38
N LEU A 262 -3.93 -2.46 10.56
CA LEU A 262 -3.44 -1.13 10.93
C LEU A 262 -1.91 -1.06 10.83
N SER A 263 -1.21 -2.03 11.42
CA SER A 263 0.25 -2.10 11.43
C SER A 263 0.85 -2.20 10.03
N LEU A 264 0.27 -3.04 9.17
CA LEU A 264 0.73 -3.20 7.80
C LEU A 264 0.52 -1.92 6.97
N LEU A 265 -0.61 -1.23 7.15
CA LEU A 265 -0.85 0.06 6.50
C LEU A 265 0.03 1.18 7.07
N ALA A 266 0.34 1.14 8.36
CA ALA A 266 1.30 2.06 8.99
C ALA A 266 2.70 1.90 8.40
N SER A 267 3.08 0.71 7.92
CA SER A 267 4.35 0.52 7.21
C SER A 267 4.43 1.34 5.91
N TRP A 268 3.30 1.54 5.23
CA TRP A 268 3.22 2.43 4.08
C TRP A 268 3.27 3.91 4.47
N ALA A 269 2.68 4.29 5.61
CA ALA A 269 2.83 5.63 6.15
C ALA A 269 4.30 5.97 6.42
N LYS A 270 5.04 5.03 7.04
CA LYS A 270 6.49 5.16 7.24
C LYS A 270 7.24 5.31 5.92
N ARG A 271 6.97 4.43 4.95
CA ARG A 271 7.56 4.53 3.60
C ARG A 271 7.24 5.87 2.96
N TYR A 272 6.02 6.37 3.08
CA TYR A 272 5.64 7.66 2.51
C TYR A 272 6.49 8.81 3.07
N LEU A 273 6.75 8.79 4.38
CA LEU A 273 7.58 9.80 5.05
C LEU A 273 9.07 9.68 4.67
N ASN A 274 9.57 8.47 4.44
CA ASN A 274 11.00 8.23 4.20
C ASN A 274 11.41 8.15 2.71
N ASP A 275 10.49 7.73 1.83
CA ASP A 275 10.78 7.38 0.42
C ASP A 275 10.74 8.62 -0.48
N ASP A 276 11.75 9.48 -0.39
CA ASP A 276 11.86 10.61 -1.32
C ASP A 276 12.18 10.17 -2.75
N GLY A 277 11.60 10.87 -3.72
CA GLY A 277 11.83 10.64 -5.15
C GLY A 277 11.21 9.37 -5.73
N LYS A 278 10.42 8.59 -4.98
CA LYS A 278 9.71 7.43 -5.52
C LYS A 278 8.45 7.85 -6.29
N ILE A 279 8.22 7.20 -7.43
CA ILE A 279 7.10 7.50 -8.34
C ILE A 279 5.74 7.43 -7.61
N TRP A 280 5.52 6.41 -6.78
CA TRP A 280 4.25 6.25 -6.07
C TRP A 280 3.97 7.40 -5.09
N LYS A 281 5.01 7.93 -4.43
CA LYS A 281 4.92 9.10 -3.55
C LYS A 281 4.57 10.35 -4.36
N GLN A 282 5.28 10.57 -5.48
CA GLN A 282 5.00 11.69 -6.39
C GLN A 282 3.55 11.70 -6.90
N ILE A 283 2.99 10.52 -7.22
CA ILE A 283 1.58 10.40 -7.62
C ILE A 283 0.64 10.83 -6.49
N ILE A 284 0.91 10.37 -5.26
CA ILE A 284 0.11 10.71 -4.08
C ILE A 284 0.18 12.22 -3.81
N ASP A 285 1.37 12.80 -3.85
CA ASP A 285 1.60 14.22 -3.60
C ASP A 285 0.89 15.10 -4.63
N ALA A 286 1.05 14.75 -5.91
CA ALA A 286 0.39 15.45 -7.01
C ALA A 286 -1.14 15.31 -6.97
N LYS A 287 -1.66 14.14 -6.58
CA LYS A 287 -3.09 13.87 -6.54
C LYS A 287 -3.79 14.49 -5.33
N TYR A 288 -3.17 14.42 -4.15
CA TYR A 288 -3.82 14.77 -2.89
C TYR A 288 -3.30 16.05 -2.24
N LYS A 289 -2.32 16.75 -2.86
CA LYS A 289 -1.76 18.02 -2.37
C LYS A 289 -1.26 17.91 -0.92
N THR A 290 -0.51 16.85 -0.65
CA THR A 290 0.00 16.47 0.68
C THR A 290 0.88 17.52 1.35
N CYS A 291 1.44 18.47 0.59
CA CYS A 291 2.28 19.54 1.10
C CYS A 291 1.51 20.77 1.61
N LYS A 292 0.18 20.71 1.73
CA LYS A 292 -0.64 21.82 2.22
C LYS A 292 -1.61 21.40 3.32
N PRO A 293 -1.26 21.59 4.61
CA PRO A 293 0.08 21.87 5.16
C PRO A 293 0.95 20.60 5.31
N ASN A 294 0.35 19.43 5.52
CA ASN A 294 1.07 18.16 5.61
C ASN A 294 0.17 16.96 5.26
N SER A 295 0.78 15.77 5.18
CA SER A 295 0.08 14.52 4.87
C SER A 295 -1.00 14.15 5.90
N PHE A 296 -0.89 14.64 7.14
CA PHE A 296 -1.87 14.44 8.22
C PHE A 296 -3.14 15.29 8.07
N ALA A 297 -3.10 16.29 7.19
CA ALA A 297 -4.17 17.26 6.93
C ALA A 297 -4.93 16.99 5.62
N CYS A 298 -4.56 15.94 4.89
CA CYS A 298 -5.20 15.61 3.62
C CYS A 298 -6.67 15.21 3.82
N PRO A 299 -7.61 15.79 3.05
CA PRO A 299 -8.99 15.34 3.06
C PRO A 299 -9.09 13.91 2.51
N ASP A 300 -10.02 13.13 3.06
CA ASP A 300 -10.30 11.76 2.62
C ASP A 300 -11.36 11.70 1.50
N ILE A 301 -12.00 12.83 1.19
CA ILE A 301 -13.00 12.95 0.13
C ILE A 301 -12.33 12.69 -1.23
N GLY A 302 -12.84 11.72 -1.98
CA GLY A 302 -12.25 11.30 -3.26
C GLY A 302 -10.92 10.52 -3.16
N ALA A 303 -10.41 10.27 -1.95
CA ALA A 303 -9.19 9.48 -1.77
C ALA A 303 -9.38 8.01 -2.14
N SER A 304 -8.35 7.43 -2.77
CA SER A 304 -8.29 6.01 -3.13
C SER A 304 -8.37 5.12 -1.88
N PRO A 305 -8.85 3.87 -1.99
CA PRO A 305 -8.93 2.96 -0.85
C PRO A 305 -7.59 2.77 -0.13
N LEU A 306 -6.48 2.69 -0.88
CA LEU A 306 -5.12 2.61 -0.34
C LEU A 306 -4.79 3.87 0.48
N TRP A 307 -4.98 5.06 -0.10
CA TRP A 307 -4.66 6.31 0.59
C TRP A 307 -5.52 6.52 1.84
N LYS A 308 -6.81 6.15 1.79
CA LYS A 308 -7.68 6.12 2.98
C LYS A 308 -7.17 5.18 4.07
N GLY A 309 -6.61 4.03 3.68
CA GLY A 309 -5.97 3.10 4.60
C GLY A 309 -4.72 3.69 5.25
N ILE A 310 -3.87 4.33 4.45
CA ILE A 310 -2.66 5.01 4.93
C ILE A 310 -3.02 6.18 5.85
N LEU A 311 -3.97 7.04 5.46
CA LEU A 311 -4.48 8.14 6.29
C LEU A 311 -5.07 7.65 7.61
N TRP A 312 -5.74 6.49 7.61
CA TRP A 312 -6.23 5.87 8.84
C TRP A 312 -5.08 5.47 9.77
N ALA A 313 -4.01 4.88 9.24
CA ALA A 313 -2.83 4.53 10.01
C ALA A 313 -2.07 5.77 10.53
N ILE A 314 -1.91 6.78 9.68
CA ILE A 314 -1.36 8.10 10.00
C ILE A 314 -2.14 8.76 11.15
N LYS A 315 -3.48 8.71 11.11
CA LYS A 315 -4.34 9.23 12.18
C LYS A 315 -4.18 8.45 13.50
N ALA A 316 -4.05 7.12 13.44
CA ALA A 316 -3.78 6.32 14.64
C ALA A 316 -2.41 6.65 15.25
N ALA A 317 -1.41 6.94 14.41
CA ALA A 317 -0.08 7.33 14.85
C ALA A 317 -0.04 8.73 15.51
N LYS A 318 -1.03 9.61 15.27
CA LYS A 318 -1.11 10.98 15.87
C LYS A 318 -0.92 11.03 17.37
N ILE A 319 -1.32 9.97 18.07
CA ILE A 319 -1.22 9.91 19.53
C ILE A 319 0.24 9.75 19.99
N GLY A 320 1.09 9.11 19.17
CA GLY A 320 2.46 8.76 19.53
C GLY A 320 3.55 9.70 18.99
N PHE A 321 3.20 10.72 18.20
CA PHE A 321 4.18 11.66 17.65
C PHE A 321 3.96 13.09 18.11
N SER A 322 5.07 13.81 18.16
CA SER A 322 5.15 15.25 18.35
C SER A 322 5.96 15.88 17.22
N TRP A 323 5.70 17.13 16.89
CA TRP A 323 6.45 17.89 15.90
C TRP A 323 7.48 18.76 16.61
N LYS A 324 8.72 18.74 16.12
CA LYS A 324 9.72 19.74 16.43
C LYS A 324 9.67 20.83 15.36
N VAL A 325 9.33 22.03 15.81
CA VAL A 325 9.18 23.19 14.94
C VAL A 325 10.56 23.62 14.39
N GLY A 326 10.64 23.74 13.07
CA GLY A 326 11.73 24.39 12.34
C GLY A 326 11.21 25.63 11.64
N ASN A 327 10.94 25.54 10.35
CA ASN A 327 10.38 26.62 9.52
C ASN A 327 8.86 26.81 9.68
N GLY A 328 8.15 25.87 10.34
CA GLY A 328 6.73 25.97 10.66
C GLY A 328 5.77 25.84 9.47
N LYS A 329 6.26 25.51 8.28
CA LYS A 329 5.43 25.41 7.06
C LYS A 329 4.60 24.14 7.02
N SER A 330 5.10 23.07 7.63
CA SER A 330 4.52 21.73 7.56
C SER A 330 3.74 21.35 8.81
N ILE A 331 3.58 22.25 9.78
CA ILE A 331 2.91 21.98 11.06
C ILE A 331 1.63 22.80 11.15
N ARG A 332 0.49 22.16 11.44
CA ARG A 332 -0.77 22.88 11.72
C ARG A 332 -0.74 23.46 13.10
N PHE A 333 -1.02 24.76 13.19
CA PHE A 333 -0.96 25.49 14.45
C PHE A 333 -1.86 24.86 15.53
N TRP A 334 -3.14 24.61 15.22
CA TRP A 334 -4.10 24.14 16.20
C TRP A 334 -4.11 22.62 16.43
N GLU A 335 -4.03 21.85 15.35
CA GLU A 335 -4.42 20.43 15.35
C GLU A 335 -3.26 19.44 15.39
N ASP A 336 -2.02 19.90 15.21
CA ASP A 336 -0.84 19.06 15.33
C ASP A 336 -0.15 19.34 16.67
N ARG A 337 0.40 18.29 17.29
CA ARG A 337 1.06 18.42 18.60
C ARG A 337 2.51 18.84 18.39
N TRP A 338 2.80 20.12 18.62
CA TRP A 338 4.15 20.68 18.53
C TRP A 338 4.61 21.35 19.83
N THR A 339 3.71 21.48 20.82
CA THR A 339 4.00 21.99 22.15
C THR A 339 3.20 21.20 23.20
N GLY A 340 3.81 20.95 24.36
CA GLY A 340 3.19 20.24 25.47
C GLY A 340 2.75 18.79 25.18
N ASN A 341 1.75 18.33 25.95
CA ASN A 341 1.26 16.94 25.91
C ASN A 341 -0.01 16.75 25.07
N SER A 342 -0.62 17.83 24.58
CA SER A 342 -1.86 17.84 23.81
C SER A 342 -1.79 18.85 22.68
N THR A 343 -2.72 18.79 21.74
CA THR A 343 -2.84 19.81 20.69
C THR A 343 -3.41 21.10 21.27
N LEU A 344 -3.07 22.24 20.68
CA LEU A 344 -3.63 23.54 21.09
C LEU A 344 -5.16 23.58 20.93
N ALA A 345 -5.72 22.88 19.93
CA ALA A 345 -7.16 22.74 19.78
C ALA A 345 -7.84 22.06 20.98
N THR A 346 -7.14 21.11 21.64
CA THR A 346 -7.68 20.42 22.82
C THR A 346 -7.53 21.28 24.06
N SER A 347 -6.36 21.92 24.23
CA SER A 347 -6.07 22.77 25.40
C SER A 347 -6.86 24.08 25.40
N PHE A 348 -7.11 24.65 24.22
CA PHE A 348 -7.76 25.95 24.04
C PHE A 348 -9.01 25.82 23.15
N TRP A 349 -9.89 24.89 23.49
CA TRP A 349 -11.08 24.56 22.70
C TRP A 349 -11.97 25.77 22.41
N GLU A 350 -12.18 26.64 23.40
CA GLU A 350 -13.05 27.81 23.25
C GLU A 350 -12.55 28.77 22.17
N LEU A 351 -11.24 29.01 22.12
CA LEU A 351 -10.59 29.84 21.10
C LEU A 351 -10.60 29.15 19.73
N TYR A 352 -10.29 27.85 19.69
CA TYR A 352 -10.30 27.07 18.45
C TYR A 352 -11.68 27.09 17.78
N ASN A 353 -12.76 26.94 18.56
CA ASN A 353 -14.12 26.89 18.03
C ASN A 353 -14.58 28.22 17.39
N ILE A 354 -14.00 29.35 17.81
CA ILE A 354 -14.33 30.68 17.27
C ILE A 354 -13.31 31.18 16.24
N ALA A 355 -12.22 30.44 16.01
CA ALA A 355 -11.22 30.79 15.00
C ALA A 355 -11.81 30.65 13.58
N ASN A 356 -11.55 31.64 12.73
CA ASN A 356 -11.98 31.61 11.33
C ASN A 356 -11.16 30.62 10.49
N THR A 357 -9.92 30.38 10.88
CA THR A 357 -8.94 29.58 10.14
C THR A 357 -8.32 28.54 11.06
N THR A 358 -8.75 27.28 10.93
CA THR A 358 -8.26 26.16 11.76
C THR A 358 -7.19 25.33 11.06
N ASN A 359 -7.22 25.25 9.72
CA ASN A 359 -6.28 24.48 8.91
C ASN A 359 -5.15 25.36 8.33
N VAL A 360 -4.43 26.06 9.21
CA VAL A 360 -3.32 26.97 8.88
C VAL A 360 -2.02 26.49 9.49
N SER A 361 -0.90 26.78 8.83
CA SER A 361 0.42 26.39 9.34
C SER A 361 0.95 27.38 10.38
N ILE A 362 1.95 26.97 11.18
CA ILE A 362 2.60 27.86 12.15
C ILE A 362 3.20 29.08 11.44
N SER A 363 3.89 28.88 10.31
CA SER A 363 4.52 29.97 9.56
C SER A 363 3.53 31.01 9.00
N GLU A 364 2.26 30.63 8.84
CA GLU A 364 1.21 31.54 8.35
C GLU A 364 0.64 32.41 9.47
N VAL A 365 0.56 31.87 10.69
CA VAL A 365 -0.04 32.58 11.84
C VAL A 365 0.97 33.26 12.74
N TRP A 366 2.24 32.85 12.72
CA TRP A 366 3.29 33.39 13.58
C TRP A 366 4.42 34.01 12.75
N ASP A 367 4.64 35.31 12.94
CA ASP A 367 5.73 36.05 12.30
C ASP A 367 6.92 36.35 13.25
N GLY A 368 6.92 35.74 14.43
CA GLY A 368 7.92 35.96 15.48
C GLY A 368 7.56 37.07 16.48
N VAL A 369 6.53 37.87 16.19
CA VAL A 369 6.13 38.99 17.05
C VAL A 369 4.62 38.98 17.34
N THR A 370 3.82 38.71 16.32
CA THR A 370 2.36 38.77 16.37
C THR A 370 1.72 37.46 15.95
N LEU A 371 0.71 37.04 16.70
CA LEU A 371 -0.11 35.88 16.38
C LEU A 371 -1.32 36.33 15.55
N LYS A 372 -1.29 36.06 14.25
CA LYS A 372 -2.26 36.50 13.24
C LYS A 372 -3.42 35.50 13.11
N ILE A 373 -4.31 35.49 14.09
CA ILE A 373 -5.51 34.64 14.06
C ILE A 373 -6.77 35.52 14.12
N ASN A 374 -7.66 35.32 13.15
CA ASN A 374 -8.95 36.01 13.10
C ASN A 374 -10.03 35.19 13.80
N PHE A 375 -10.85 35.85 14.60
CA PHE A 375 -11.94 35.23 15.35
C PHE A 375 -13.31 35.76 14.91
N ARG A 376 -14.35 34.92 15.02
CA ARG A 376 -15.73 35.25 14.62
C ARG A 376 -16.42 36.27 15.52
N ARG A 377 -15.93 36.40 16.76
CA ARG A 377 -16.54 37.23 17.81
C ARG A 377 -15.48 37.77 18.75
N CYS A 378 -15.84 38.80 19.52
CA CYS A 378 -15.03 39.32 20.61
C CYS A 378 -14.86 38.29 21.74
N PHE A 379 -13.75 38.40 22.46
CA PHE A 379 -13.46 37.53 23.60
C PHE A 379 -14.30 37.90 24.82
N SER A 380 -14.76 36.88 25.55
CA SER A 380 -15.14 37.03 26.96
C SER A 380 -13.87 37.25 27.81
N PRO A 381 -13.99 37.71 29.06
CA PRO A 381 -12.86 37.81 29.98
C PRO A 381 -12.06 36.50 30.11
N ASP A 382 -12.76 35.36 30.17
CA ASP A 382 -12.15 34.03 30.25
C ASP A 382 -11.39 33.65 28.97
N MET A 383 -11.95 33.98 27.79
CA MET A 383 -11.27 33.76 26.50
C MET A 383 -10.05 34.67 26.34
N LEU A 384 -10.09 35.89 26.89
CA LEU A 384 -8.93 36.79 26.89
C LEU A 384 -7.79 36.23 27.74
N ALA A 385 -8.11 35.65 28.91
CA ALA A 385 -7.14 34.95 29.74
C ALA A 385 -6.52 33.75 28.99
N ALA A 386 -7.36 32.91 28.38
CA ALA A 386 -6.92 31.78 27.55
C ALA A 386 -6.06 32.23 26.36
N TRP A 387 -6.37 33.38 25.75
CA TRP A 387 -5.58 33.96 24.65
C TRP A 387 -4.20 34.41 25.12
N ASN A 388 -4.12 35.03 26.30
CA ASN A 388 -2.84 35.45 26.88
C ASN A 388 -1.97 34.25 27.24
N GLU A 389 -2.56 33.17 27.78
CA GLU A 389 -1.85 31.92 28.03
C GLU A 389 -1.33 31.28 26.73
N LEU A 390 -2.18 31.21 25.70
CA LEU A 390 -1.79 30.74 24.37
C LEU A 390 -0.62 31.57 23.81
N PHE A 391 -0.71 32.90 23.91
CA PHE A 391 0.34 33.79 23.44
C PHE A 391 1.66 33.57 24.19
N SER A 392 1.63 33.36 25.51
CA SER A 392 2.84 32.99 26.27
C SER A 392 3.48 31.70 25.78
N VAL A 393 2.68 30.68 25.42
CA VAL A 393 3.20 29.42 24.85
C VAL A 393 3.87 29.64 23.50
N VAL A 394 3.30 30.52 22.66
CA VAL A 394 3.80 30.78 21.30
C VAL A 394 4.97 31.76 21.31
N LYS A 395 5.05 32.68 22.28
CA LYS A 395 6.06 33.75 22.34
C LYS A 395 7.50 33.20 22.36
N ASP A 396 7.72 32.05 22.97
CA ASP A 396 9.02 31.40 23.05
C ASP A 396 9.40 30.62 21.78
N LEU A 397 8.51 30.59 20.77
CA LEU A 397 8.73 29.88 19.53
C LEU A 397 9.60 30.70 18.56
N SER A 398 10.83 30.25 18.34
CA SER A 398 11.71 30.76 17.28
C SER A 398 11.64 29.86 16.04
N LEU A 399 11.17 30.41 14.92
CA LEU A 399 11.25 29.74 13.62
C LEU A 399 12.67 29.83 13.06
N ASN A 400 13.14 28.77 12.41
CA ASN A 400 14.45 28.72 11.75
C ASN A 400 14.31 28.24 10.30
N ASP A 401 15.41 28.25 9.55
CA ASP A 401 15.41 27.83 8.14
C ASP A 401 15.41 26.30 7.95
N CYS A 402 15.48 25.51 9.03
CA CYS A 402 15.45 24.06 8.95
C CYS A 402 14.03 23.53 8.72
N ASP A 403 13.93 22.36 8.10
CA ASP A 403 12.64 21.71 7.92
C ASP A 403 12.05 21.21 9.25
N ASP A 404 10.72 21.23 9.32
CA ASP A 404 9.96 20.67 10.44
C ASP A 404 10.21 19.15 10.53
N THR A 405 10.38 18.63 11.75
CA THR A 405 10.69 17.21 11.97
C THR A 405 9.69 16.54 12.91
N ILE A 406 9.44 15.25 12.69
CA ILE A 406 8.53 14.43 13.51
C ILE A 406 9.36 13.63 14.53
N ILE A 407 8.98 13.72 15.80
CA ILE A 407 9.54 12.98 16.94
C ILE A 407 8.53 11.92 17.38
N TRP A 408 9.01 10.73 17.75
CA TRP A 408 8.19 9.65 18.30
C TRP A 408 8.36 9.57 19.82
N ASP A 409 7.25 9.71 20.56
CA ASP A 409 7.27 9.91 22.01
C ASP A 409 7.28 8.59 22.81
N LEU A 410 7.02 7.44 22.17
CA LEU A 410 6.81 6.16 22.87
C LEU A 410 8.07 5.34 23.16
N GLU A 411 9.26 5.75 22.69
CA GLU A 411 10.53 5.11 23.06
C GLU A 411 11.55 6.11 23.66
N PRO A 412 12.15 5.82 24.83
CA PRO A 412 13.09 6.72 25.51
C PRO A 412 14.41 6.94 24.76
N LYS A 413 14.68 6.21 23.67
CA LYS A 413 15.86 6.41 22.81
C LYS A 413 15.61 7.26 21.57
N GLY A 414 14.43 7.86 21.42
CA GLY A 414 14.20 8.93 20.41
C GLY A 414 14.71 8.56 19.01
N TYR A 415 14.42 7.34 18.54
CA TYR A 415 14.72 7.01 17.16
C TYR A 415 13.69 7.74 16.28
N THR A 416 14.18 8.67 15.46
CA THR A 416 13.43 9.20 14.32
C THR A 416 12.94 8.04 13.44
N LEU A 417 11.92 8.30 12.63
CA LEU A 417 11.15 7.43 11.72
C LEU A 417 11.91 6.39 10.86
N LEU A 418 13.21 6.21 11.03
CA LEU A 418 14.08 5.32 10.29
C LEU A 418 13.97 3.85 10.76
N ASN A 419 13.88 3.53 12.06
CA ASN A 419 14.11 2.14 12.51
C ASN A 419 12.95 1.35 13.14
N LEU A 420 11.74 1.92 13.30
CA LEU A 420 10.64 1.14 13.89
C LEU A 420 9.86 0.31 12.85
N ILE A 421 9.86 -1.01 13.06
CA ILE A 421 8.77 -1.90 12.71
C ILE A 421 7.62 -1.48 13.64
N ILE A 422 6.43 -1.18 13.12
CA ILE A 422 5.27 -0.96 13.99
C ILE A 422 5.01 -2.25 14.75
N ILE A 423 5.39 -2.29 16.02
CA ILE A 423 5.04 -3.36 16.95
C ILE A 423 3.80 -2.90 17.71
N LEU A 424 2.62 -2.96 17.09
CA LEU A 424 1.37 -2.99 17.86
C LEU A 424 1.25 -4.31 18.61
#